data_AF-A0A7S2DUA3-F1
#
_entry.id   AF-A0A7S2DUA3-F1
#
_cell.length_a   1.000
_cell.length_b   1.000
_cell.length_c   1.000
_cell.angle_alpha   90.00
_cell.angle_beta   90.00
_cell.angle_gamma   90.00
#
_symmetry.space_group_name_H-M   'P 1'
#
loop_
_entity.id
_entity.type
_entity.pdbx_description
1 polymer ?
#
loop_
_entity_poly.entity_id
_entity_poly.type
_entity_poly.pdbx_seq_one_letter_code
_entity_poly.pdbx_strand_id
1 'polypeptide(L)'
;YVGNPCPWCHRVSITLALRGLLSGGVGCTRLANDPERASRGGWCFDADDPDPMIGAADLKAVYDACTPGGYTGRCTAPLLVDLQTQQIISNESADIIRMLNGLDLSPDLLRHQGGGVVDLYPNALAATIDETNAWTYE
;
A
#
# COMPACT_ATOMS: atom_id res chain seq x y z
N TYR A 1 2.00 1.85 -3.79
CA TYR A 1 2.85 0.89 -4.53
C TYR A 1 2.87 -0.46 -3.84
N VAL A 2 2.70 -1.55 -4.60
CA VAL A 2 2.69 -2.94 -4.12
C VAL A 2 3.45 -3.85 -5.08
N GLY A 3 3.99 -5.00 -4.64
CA GLY A 3 4.73 -5.91 -5.52
C GLY A 3 4.44 -7.39 -5.26
N ASN A 4 4.58 -8.22 -6.29
CA ASN A 4 4.41 -9.69 -6.23
C ASN A 4 5.82 -10.34 -6.24
N PRO A 5 6.15 -11.35 -5.41
CA PRO A 5 5.32 -12.16 -4.51
C PRO A 5 5.27 -11.74 -3.04
N CYS A 6 5.36 -10.44 -2.72
CA CYS A 6 5.46 -9.96 -1.34
C CYS A 6 4.15 -10.16 -0.54
N PRO A 7 4.12 -10.99 0.53
CA PRO A 7 2.90 -11.22 1.31
C PRO A 7 2.42 -9.97 2.06
N TRP A 8 3.32 -9.08 2.47
CA TRP A 8 2.97 -7.77 3.06
C TRP A 8 2.26 -6.86 2.05
N CYS A 9 2.65 -6.90 0.77
CA CYS A 9 1.94 -6.21 -0.30
C CYS A 9 0.54 -6.81 -0.53
N HIS A 10 0.40 -8.13 -0.41
CA HIS A 10 -0.90 -8.79 -0.56
C HIS A 10 -1.90 -8.36 0.50
N ARG A 11 -1.48 -8.07 1.74
CA ARG A 11 -2.35 -7.48 2.77
C ARG A 11 -3.02 -6.20 2.25
N VAL A 12 -2.21 -5.29 1.70
CA VAL A 12 -2.70 -4.01 1.15
C VAL A 12 -3.59 -4.23 -0.06
N SER A 13 -3.20 -5.07 -1.01
CA SER A 13 -4.00 -5.36 -2.22
C SER A 13 -5.37 -5.96 -1.87
N ILE A 14 -5.42 -6.88 -0.90
CA ILE A 14 -6.68 -7.49 -0.43
C ILE A 14 -7.55 -6.44 0.26
N THR A 15 -6.99 -5.62 1.15
CA THR A 15 -7.73 -4.54 1.81
C THR A 15 -8.31 -3.56 0.80
N LEU A 16 -7.54 -3.14 -0.21
CA LEU A 16 -8.03 -2.26 -1.28
C LEU A 16 -9.22 -2.86 -2.03
N ALA A 17 -9.17 -4.17 -2.33
CA ALA A 17 -10.26 -4.87 -3.00
C ALA A 17 -11.51 -5.01 -2.10
N LEU A 18 -11.36 -5.48 -0.86
CA LEU A 18 -12.46 -5.66 0.08
C LEU A 18 -13.14 -4.33 0.45
N ARG A 19 -12.39 -3.23 0.45
CA ARG A 19 -12.89 -1.88 0.73
C ARG A 19 -13.39 -1.14 -0.50
N GLY A 20 -13.33 -1.74 -1.69
CA GLY A 20 -13.76 -1.10 -2.94
C GLY A 20 -12.93 0.13 -3.34
N LEU A 21 -11.69 0.26 -2.83
CA LEU A 21 -10.85 1.44 -3.02
C LEU A 21 -10.17 1.52 -4.40
N LEU A 22 -10.10 0.38 -5.12
CA LEU A 22 -9.45 0.28 -6.43
C LEU A 22 -10.19 1.07 -7.54
N SER A 23 -11.47 1.37 -7.37
CA SER A 23 -12.30 2.01 -8.41
C SER A 23 -12.26 3.54 -8.41
N GLY A 24 -11.48 4.17 -7.54
CA GLY A 24 -11.37 5.64 -7.52
C GLY A 24 -10.96 6.28 -6.21
N GLY A 25 -10.64 5.49 -5.17
CA GLY A 25 -10.18 6.03 -3.88
C GLY A 25 -8.66 6.11 -3.76
N VAL A 26 -7.96 5.02 -4.13
CA VAL A 26 -6.51 4.89 -3.94
C VAL A 26 -5.89 4.27 -5.19
N GLY A 27 -4.94 4.99 -5.80
CA GLY A 27 -4.15 4.46 -6.91
C GLY A 27 -3.26 3.28 -6.46
N CYS A 28 -3.15 2.26 -7.31
CA CYS A 28 -2.40 1.05 -7.00
C CYS A 28 -1.51 0.65 -8.17
N THR A 29 -0.23 1.03 -8.10
CA THR A 29 0.81 0.63 -9.05
C THR A 29 1.54 -0.61 -8.55
N ARG A 30 1.70 -1.60 -9.45
CA ARG A 30 2.38 -2.86 -9.24
C ARG A 30 3.86 -2.76 -9.62
N LEU A 31 4.69 -3.29 -8.74
CA LEU A 31 6.14 -3.33 -8.88
C LEU A 31 6.59 -4.74 -9.25
N ALA A 32 7.58 -4.82 -10.15
CA ALA A 32 8.33 -6.03 -10.41
C ALA A 32 9.42 -6.21 -9.34
N ASN A 33 9.61 -7.45 -8.90
CA ASN A 33 10.76 -7.84 -8.09
C ASN A 33 11.94 -8.19 -9.01
N ASP A 34 12.80 -7.21 -9.24
CA ASP A 34 13.98 -7.34 -10.10
C ASP A 34 15.20 -6.71 -9.41
N PRO A 35 15.99 -7.51 -8.68
CA PRO A 35 17.19 -7.03 -7.99
C PRO A 35 18.33 -6.58 -8.91
N GLU A 36 18.33 -6.98 -10.19
CA GLU A 36 19.37 -6.58 -11.15
C GLU A 36 19.11 -5.17 -11.67
N ARG A 37 17.83 -4.83 -11.89
CA ARG A 37 17.40 -3.49 -12.30
C ARG A 37 17.28 -2.52 -11.12
N ALA A 38 16.92 -3.00 -9.94
CA ALA A 38 16.67 -2.14 -8.79
C ALA A 38 17.96 -1.73 -8.08
N SER A 39 18.14 -0.43 -7.83
CA SER A 39 19.34 0.07 -7.16
C SER A 39 19.36 -0.22 -5.64
N ARG A 40 18.18 -0.25 -4.98
CA ARG A 40 18.04 -0.61 -3.56
C ARG A 40 16.66 -1.17 -3.27
N GLY A 41 16.60 -2.34 -2.63
CA GLY A 41 15.36 -2.94 -2.14
C GLY A 41 14.66 -3.92 -3.09
N GLY A 42 15.09 -4.02 -4.35
CA GLY A 42 14.65 -5.05 -5.30
C GLY A 42 13.42 -4.70 -6.14
N TRP A 43 12.87 -3.48 -6.00
CA TRP A 43 11.59 -3.12 -6.62
C TRP A 43 11.75 -2.14 -7.79
N CYS A 44 11.26 -2.53 -8.96
CA CYS A 44 11.23 -1.72 -10.17
C CYS A 44 9.81 -1.48 -10.68
N PHE A 45 9.64 -0.42 -11.46
CA PHE A 45 8.42 -0.20 -12.24
C PHE A 45 8.50 -0.95 -13.58
N ASP A 46 7.36 -1.42 -14.06
CA ASP A 46 7.22 -2.01 -15.39
C ASP A 46 6.72 -0.98 -16.39
N ALA A 47 7.00 -1.20 -17.68
CA ALA A 47 6.56 -0.29 -18.74
C ALA A 47 5.03 -0.18 -18.81
N ASP A 48 4.32 -1.25 -18.45
CA ASP A 48 2.86 -1.33 -18.46
C ASP A 48 2.21 -0.68 -17.21
N ASP A 49 2.98 -0.47 -16.13
CA ASP A 49 2.52 0.15 -14.88
C ASP A 49 3.60 1.10 -14.33
N PRO A 50 3.87 2.21 -15.04
CA PRO A 50 4.91 3.16 -14.68
C PRO A 50 4.55 3.92 -13.40
N ASP A 51 5.56 4.48 -12.73
CA ASP A 51 5.33 5.35 -11.58
C ASP A 51 4.49 6.59 -11.95
N PRO A 52 3.33 6.81 -11.31
CA PRO A 52 2.47 7.95 -11.60
C PRO A 52 2.95 9.26 -10.95
N MET A 53 3.90 9.23 -10.00
CA MET A 53 4.30 10.40 -9.23
C MET A 53 5.38 11.23 -9.93
N ILE A 54 6.49 10.59 -10.31
CA ILE A 54 7.66 11.26 -10.89
C ILE A 54 8.24 10.51 -12.11
N GLY A 55 7.60 9.44 -12.56
CA GLY A 55 8.14 8.58 -13.62
C GLY A 55 9.42 7.85 -13.20
N ALA A 56 9.52 7.48 -11.91
CA ALA A 56 10.65 6.75 -11.37
C ALA A 56 10.90 5.40 -12.08
N ALA A 57 12.18 5.04 -12.21
CA ALA A 57 12.59 3.73 -12.72
C ALA A 57 12.50 2.62 -11.65
N ASP A 58 12.75 2.97 -10.39
CA ASP A 58 12.72 2.05 -9.26
C ASP A 58 12.13 2.70 -8.00
N LEU A 59 11.80 1.88 -7.00
CA LEU A 59 11.17 2.37 -5.79
C LEU A 59 12.11 3.27 -4.96
N LYS A 60 13.44 3.11 -5.08
CA LYS A 60 14.41 3.98 -4.39
C LYS A 60 14.23 5.43 -4.82
N ALA A 61 14.06 5.70 -6.11
CA ALA A 61 13.87 7.06 -6.60
C ALA A 61 12.63 7.74 -5.97
N VAL A 62 11.56 6.98 -5.72
CA VAL A 62 10.38 7.46 -4.97
C VAL A 62 10.75 7.80 -3.52
N TYR A 63 11.48 6.92 -2.83
CA TYR A 63 11.93 7.18 -1.45
C TYR A 63 12.79 8.45 -1.34
N ASP A 64 13.70 8.66 -2.30
CA ASP A 64 14.58 9.82 -2.32
C ASP A 64 13.81 11.11 -2.60
N ALA A 65 12.84 11.07 -3.52
CA ALA A 65 11.98 12.21 -3.80
C ALA A 65 11.14 12.62 -2.58
N CYS A 66 10.64 11.64 -1.82
CA CYS A 66 9.83 11.89 -0.64
C CYS A 66 10.63 12.24 0.63
N THR A 67 11.95 12.08 0.62
CA THR A 67 12.79 12.25 1.83
C THR A 67 13.93 13.24 1.55
N PRO A 68 13.68 14.56 1.69
CA PRO A 68 14.74 15.56 1.57
C PRO A 68 15.87 15.28 2.58
N GLY A 69 17.10 15.16 2.07
CA GLY A 69 18.26 14.73 2.87
C GLY A 69 18.64 13.25 2.71
N GLY A 70 17.82 12.47 2.01
CA GLY A 70 18.09 11.10 1.61
C GLY A 70 17.60 10.06 2.62
N TYR A 71 16.97 9.01 2.11
CA TYR A 71 16.55 7.86 2.91
C TYR A 71 17.70 6.83 3.01
N THR A 72 18.00 6.36 4.22
CA THR A 72 19.12 5.42 4.48
C THR A 72 18.68 3.98 4.70
N GLY A 73 17.39 3.75 4.97
CA GLY A 73 16.83 2.43 5.20
C GLY A 73 16.69 1.59 3.91
N ARG A 74 16.15 0.39 4.07
CA ARG A 74 15.76 -0.45 2.93
C ARG A 74 14.52 0.15 2.27
N CYS A 75 14.56 0.35 0.95
CA CYS A 75 13.40 0.79 0.16
C CYS A 75 12.46 -0.40 -0.05
N THR A 76 11.47 -0.55 0.83
CA THR A 76 10.55 -1.68 0.85
C THR A 76 9.20 -1.33 0.22
N ALA A 77 8.51 -2.35 -0.27
CA ALA A 77 7.09 -2.34 -0.57
C ALA A 77 6.36 -3.24 0.46
N PRO A 78 5.10 -2.94 0.83
CA PRO A 78 4.24 -1.90 0.28
C PRO A 78 4.71 -0.49 0.68
N LEU A 79 4.36 0.51 -0.14
CA LEU A 79 4.63 1.92 0.14
C LEU A 79 3.38 2.74 -0.18
N LEU A 80 2.85 3.43 0.82
CA LEU A 80 1.76 4.40 0.68
C LEU A 80 2.36 5.81 0.67
N VAL A 81 2.04 6.56 -0.38
CA VAL A 81 2.49 7.95 -0.57
C VAL A 81 1.30 8.87 -0.78
N ASP A 82 1.42 10.11 -0.33
CA ASP A 82 0.54 11.19 -0.75
C ASP A 82 1.12 11.83 -2.02
N LEU A 83 0.37 11.74 -3.12
CA LEU A 83 0.79 12.29 -4.42
C LEU A 83 0.76 13.83 -4.45
N GLN A 84 -0.03 14.48 -3.58
CA GLN A 84 -0.13 15.94 -3.54
C GLN A 84 1.08 16.56 -2.85
N THR A 85 1.46 16.02 -1.71
CA THR A 85 2.60 16.52 -0.92
C THR A 85 3.92 15.81 -1.24
N GLN A 86 3.86 14.72 -2.01
CA GLN A 86 5.01 13.85 -2.31
C GLN A 86 5.70 13.34 -1.05
N GLN A 87 4.91 12.92 -0.05
CA GLN A 87 5.42 12.38 1.21
C GLN A 87 5.06 10.90 1.36
N ILE A 88 5.95 10.15 1.99
CA ILE A 88 5.65 8.79 2.42
C ILE A 88 4.71 8.88 3.62
N ILE A 89 3.54 8.25 3.51
CA ILE A 89 2.60 8.10 4.62
C ILE A 89 3.05 6.94 5.51
N SER A 90 3.28 5.76 4.90
CA SER A 90 3.77 4.58 5.62
C SER A 90 4.34 3.55 4.64
N ASN A 91 5.32 2.77 5.12
CA ASN A 91 5.80 1.55 4.48
C ASN A 91 5.57 0.29 5.34
N GLU A 92 4.78 0.40 6.41
CA GLU A 92 4.37 -0.72 7.25
C GLU A 92 2.98 -1.22 6.82
N SER A 93 2.92 -2.47 6.35
CA SER A 93 1.70 -3.09 5.86
C SER A 93 0.55 -3.10 6.88
N ALA A 94 0.85 -3.35 8.16
CA ALA A 94 -0.16 -3.42 9.21
C ALA A 94 -0.81 -2.05 9.44
N ASP A 95 -0.02 -0.98 9.45
CA ASP A 95 -0.52 0.38 9.59
C ASP A 95 -1.32 0.80 8.35
N ILE A 96 -0.81 0.50 7.15
CA ILE A 96 -1.49 0.83 5.89
C ILE A 96 -2.89 0.22 5.85
N ILE A 97 -3.06 -1.07 6.18
CA ILE A 97 -4.39 -1.69 6.13
C ILE A 97 -5.36 -1.09 7.16
N ARG A 98 -4.88 -0.63 8.32
CA ARG A 98 -5.71 0.08 9.31
C ARG A 98 -6.14 1.45 8.80
N MET A 99 -5.22 2.20 8.21
CA MET A 99 -5.53 3.50 7.58
C MET A 99 -6.56 3.34 6.46
N LEU A 100 -6.36 2.38 5.55
CA LEU A 100 -7.30 2.09 4.46
C LEU A 100 -8.67 1.63 4.98
N ASN A 101 -8.70 0.87 6.08
CA ASN A 101 -9.95 0.49 6.74
C ASN A 101 -10.66 1.71 7.40
N GLY A 102 -9.92 2.74 7.78
CA GLY A 102 -10.49 3.98 8.33
C GLY A 102 -11.03 4.94 7.26
N LEU A 103 -10.71 4.75 5.98
CA LEU A 103 -11.17 5.63 4.91
C LEU A 103 -12.67 5.45 4.67
N ASP A 104 -13.44 6.48 5.03
CA ASP A 104 -14.87 6.55 4.78
C ASP A 104 -15.10 6.96 3.32
N LEU A 105 -15.46 6.01 2.47
CA LEU A 105 -15.82 6.29 1.09
C LEU A 105 -17.28 6.69 1.02
N SER A 106 -17.61 7.64 0.14
CA SER A 106 -19.00 8.02 -0.05
C SER A 106 -19.86 6.79 -0.39
N PRO A 107 -21.10 6.72 0.12
CA PRO A 107 -22.03 5.63 -0.19
C PRO A 107 -22.19 5.35 -1.69
N ASP A 108 -21.93 6.35 -2.54
CA ASP A 108 -22.04 6.25 -3.99
C ASP A 108 -20.94 5.37 -4.61
N LEU A 109 -19.71 5.41 -4.11
CA LEU A 109 -18.61 4.52 -4.52
C LEU A 109 -18.89 3.06 -4.16
N LEU A 110 -19.55 2.84 -3.02
CA LEU A 110 -19.84 1.51 -2.47
C LEU A 110 -21.06 0.86 -3.15
N ARG A 111 -22.05 1.68 -3.52
CA ARG A 111 -23.26 1.25 -4.26
C ARG A 111 -22.95 0.64 -5.63
N HIS A 112 -21.89 1.09 -6.30
CA HIS A 112 -21.46 0.53 -7.57
C HIS A 112 -20.95 -0.92 -7.48
N GLN A 113 -20.62 -1.43 -6.29
CA GLN A 113 -20.05 -2.76 -6.07
C GLN A 113 -21.06 -3.77 -5.48
N GLY A 114 -22.31 -3.36 -5.19
CA GLY A 114 -23.37 -4.25 -4.71
C GLY A 114 -23.18 -4.84 -3.30
N GLY A 115 -22.12 -4.47 -2.58
CA GLY A 115 -21.82 -4.88 -1.21
C GLY A 115 -21.82 -3.70 -0.24
N GLY A 116 -22.19 -3.95 1.02
CA GLY A 116 -22.03 -2.96 2.10
C GLY A 116 -20.55 -2.71 2.43
N VAL A 117 -20.27 -1.65 3.19
CA VAL A 117 -18.93 -1.38 3.71
C VAL A 117 -18.50 -2.53 4.61
N VAL A 118 -17.39 -3.20 4.26
CA VAL A 118 -16.77 -4.19 5.13
C VAL A 118 -15.83 -3.47 6.10
N ASP A 119 -16.16 -3.51 7.39
CA ASP A 119 -15.22 -3.14 8.44
C ASP A 119 -14.34 -4.35 8.79
N LEU A 120 -13.05 -4.25 8.47
CA LEU A 120 -12.06 -5.30 8.71
C LEU A 120 -11.52 -5.30 10.15
N TYR A 121 -11.87 -4.29 10.95
CA TYR A 121 -11.41 -4.16 12.33
C TYR A 121 -12.51 -3.57 13.24
N PRO A 122 -13.64 -4.27 13.40
CA PRO A 122 -14.75 -3.77 14.21
C PRO A 122 -14.39 -3.76 15.70
N ASN A 123 -14.81 -2.71 16.40
CA ASN A 123 -14.50 -2.49 17.82
C ASN A 123 -14.81 -3.69 18.72
N ALA A 124 -15.90 -4.41 18.45
CA ALA A 124 -16.31 -5.58 19.24
C ALA A 124 -15.33 -6.77 19.13
N LEU A 125 -14.49 -6.82 18.08
CA LEU A 125 -13.53 -7.90 17.84
C LEU A 125 -12.07 -7.43 17.91
N ALA A 126 -11.83 -6.13 18.09
CA ALA A 126 -10.50 -5.52 18.04
C ALA A 126 -9.47 -6.26 18.89
N ALA A 127 -9.80 -6.55 20.16
CA ALA A 127 -8.89 -7.26 21.08
C ALA A 127 -8.53 -8.67 20.60
N THR A 128 -9.51 -9.44 20.13
CA THR A 128 -9.28 -10.80 19.60
C THR A 128 -8.46 -10.77 18.31
N ILE A 129 -8.72 -9.79 17.44
CA ILE A 129 -7.95 -9.58 16.21
C ILE A 129 -6.48 -9.27 16.54
N ASP A 130 -6.24 -8.36 17.49
CA ASP A 130 -4.88 -7.99 17.87
C ASP A 130 -4.12 -9.15 18.51
N GLU A 131 -4.75 -9.91 19.42
CA GLU A 131 -4.17 -11.10 20.03
C GLU A 131 -3.81 -12.16 18.97
N THR A 132 -4.74 -12.44 18.05
CA THR A 132 -4.52 -13.41 16.97
C THR A 132 -3.41 -12.97 16.02
N ASN A 133 -3.38 -11.69 15.65
CA ASN A 133 -2.35 -11.14 14.77
C ASN A 133 -0.97 -11.18 15.40
N ALA A 134 -0.87 -10.89 16.71
CA ALA A 134 0.40 -10.95 17.44
C ALA A 134 0.97 -12.37 17.40
N TRP A 135 0.17 -13.38 17.76
CA TRP A 135 0.61 -14.78 17.72
C TRP A 135 0.93 -15.28 16.30
N THR A 136 0.21 -14.81 15.28
CA THR A 136 0.42 -15.23 13.88
C THR A 136 1.67 -14.61 13.24
N TYR A 137 2.10 -13.43 13.72
CA TYR A 137 3.23 -12.69 13.14
C TYR A 137 4.58 -13.12 13.71
N GLU A 138 4.61 -13.56 14.97
CA GLU A 138 5.80 -14.13 15.65
C GLU A 138 6.17 -15.52 15.11
#